data_AF-A0A4P6DX76-F1
#
_entry.id   AF-A0A4P6DX76-F1
#
_cell.length_a   1.000
_cell.length_b   1.000
_cell.length_c   1.000
_cell.angle_alpha   90.00
_cell.angle_beta   90.00
_cell.angle_gamma   90.00
#
_symmetry.space_group_name_H-M   'P 1'
#
loop_
_entity.id
_entity.type
_entity.pdbx_description
1 polymer ?
#
loop_
_entity_poly.entity_id
_entity_poly.type
_entity_poly.pdbx_seq_one_letter_code
_entity_poly.pdbx_strand_id
1 'polypeptide(L)' 'MQAYRPAARVADVGSIGDVFRAEPSEEWVKTSVSLRRDTRRLAKTYAVEHDMKLQELIDRALTAYMEGSV' A
#
# COMPACT_ATOMS: atom_id res chain seq x y z
N MET A 1 18.22 31.96 20.53
CA MET A 1 17.36 31.13 19.66
C MET A 1 18.25 30.45 18.64
N GLN A 2 18.33 29.12 18.66
CA GLN A 2 19.13 28.36 17.70
C GLN A 2 18.30 28.14 16.43
N ALA A 3 18.78 28.62 15.28
CA ALA A 3 18.06 28.49 14.02
C ALA A 3 18.04 27.01 13.59
N TYR A 4 16.87 26.55 13.12
CA TYR A 4 16.72 25.20 12.59
C TYR A 4 17.66 25.02 11.38
N ARG A 5 18.57 24.04 11.47
CA ARG A 5 19.49 23.68 10.40
C ARG A 5 19.04 22.33 9.82
N PRO A 6 18.42 22.29 8.62
CA PRO A 6 17.97 21.04 8.05
C PRO A 6 19.17 20.14 7.80
N ALA A 7 19.07 18.88 8.21
CA ALA A 7 19.99 17.84 7.81
C ALA A 7 19.73 17.52 6.34
N ALA A 8 20.34 18.29 5.43
CA ALA A 8 20.37 17.95 4.02
C ALA A 8 21.15 16.62 3.89
N ARG A 9 20.42 15.51 3.80
CA ARG A 9 21.01 14.24 3.38
C ARG A 9 21.23 14.35 1.88
N VAL A 10 22.42 14.80 1.49
CA VAL A 10 22.87 14.71 0.11
C VAL A 10 23.22 13.25 -0.10
N ALA A 11 22.28 12.48 -0.64
CA ALA A 11 22.63 11.19 -1.23
C ALA A 11 23.37 11.49 -2.54
N ASP A 12 24.43 10.74 -2.84
CA ASP A 12 25.09 10.82 -4.15
C ASP A 12 24.08 10.38 -5.23
N VAL A 13 23.73 11.29 -6.13
CA VAL A 13 22.79 11.07 -7.25
C VAL A 13 23.62 10.85 -8.51
N GLY A 14 23.60 9.64 -9.06
CA GLY A 14 24.37 9.27 -10.26
C GLY A 14 23.59 9.46 -11.57
N SER A 15 22.26 9.45 -11.52
CA SER A 15 21.39 9.65 -12.68
C SER A 15 20.04 10.27 -12.31
N ILE A 16 19.28 10.73 -13.30
CA ILE A 16 17.93 11.26 -13.09
C ILE A 16 16.96 10.20 -12.53
N GLY A 17 17.24 8.92 -12.76
CA GLY A 17 16.49 7.79 -12.17
C GLY A 17 16.72 7.62 -10.66
N ASP A 18 17.82 8.14 -10.11
CA ASP A 18 18.04 8.11 -8.65
C ASP A 18 17.20 9.18 -7.94
N VAL A 19 16.80 10.22 -8.69
CA VAL A 19 15.87 11.27 -8.25
C VAL A 19 14.43 10.74 -8.30
N PHE A 20 14.08 10.07 -9.40
CA PHE A 20 12.82 9.34 -9.53
C PHE A 20 12.98 7.96 -8.92
N ARG A 21 13.03 7.89 -7.58
CA ARG A 21 13.08 6.66 -6.78
C ARG A 21 12.46 5.50 -7.56
N ALA A 22 13.29 4.61 -8.09
CA ALA A 22 12.80 3.39 -8.69
C ALA A 22 11.88 2.73 -7.65
N GLU A 23 10.60 2.59 -7.98
CA GLU A 23 9.62 1.99 -7.08
C GLU A 23 10.17 0.62 -6.67
N PRO A 24 10.43 0.37 -5.38
CA PRO A 24 10.88 -0.94 -4.92
C PRO A 24 9.86 -1.97 -5.39
N SER A 25 10.31 -3.05 -6.04
CA SER A 25 9.42 -4.07 -6.62
C SER A 25 8.55 -4.80 -5.58
N GLU A 26 8.80 -4.58 -4.30
CA GLU A 26 8.10 -5.18 -3.16
C GLU A 26 7.29 -4.14 -2.34
N GLU A 27 7.22 -2.88 -2.78
CA GLU A 27 6.46 -1.85 -2.06
C GLU A 27 4.97 -1.89 -2.41
N TRP A 28 4.13 -1.71 -1.40
CA TRP A 28 2.69 -1.64 -1.56
C TRP A 28 2.29 -0.40 -2.37
N VAL A 29 1.68 -0.62 -3.53
CA VAL A 29 1.14 0.45 -4.36
C VAL A 29 -0.27 0.82 -3.90
N LYS A 30 -0.47 2.09 -3.56
CA LYS A 30 -1.79 2.59 -3.15
C LYS A 30 -2.74 2.68 -4.34
N THR A 31 -3.75 1.83 -4.38
CA THR A 31 -4.87 1.91 -5.33
C THR A 31 -6.12 2.45 -4.63
N SER A 32 -6.78 3.46 -5.22
CA SER A 32 -7.97 4.09 -4.63
C SER A 32 -9.24 3.52 -5.25
N VAL A 33 -10.09 2.89 -4.43
CA VAL A 33 -11.41 2.36 -4.83
C VAL A 33 -12.44 2.72 -3.76
N SER A 34 -13.62 3.15 -4.21
CA SER A 34 -14.76 3.39 -3.33
C SER A 34 -15.56 2.11 -3.13
N LEU A 35 -15.77 1.72 -1.88
CA LEU A 35 -16.64 0.60 -1.51
C LEU A 35 -17.98 1.11 -0.97
N ARG A 36 -19.06 0.37 -1.22
CA ARG A 36 -20.33 0.58 -0.52
C ARG A 36 -20.10 0.40 0.98
N ARG A 37 -20.83 1.19 1.79
CA ARG A 37 -20.71 1.19 3.26
C ARG A 37 -20.87 -0.22 3.84
N ASP A 38 -21.87 -0.95 3.36
CA ASP A 38 -22.19 -2.30 3.88
C ASP A 38 -21.12 -3.31 3.48
N THR A 39 -20.67 -3.29 2.22
CA THR A 39 -19.56 -4.13 1.74
C THR A 39 -18.29 -3.88 2.55
N ARG A 40 -17.96 -2.60 2.81
CA ARG A 40 -16.80 -2.24 3.63
C ARG A 40 -16.93 -2.75 5.07
N ARG A 41 -18.14 -2.70 5.65
CA ARG A 41 -18.39 -3.20 7.01
C ARG A 41 -18.20 -4.72 7.07
N LEU A 42 -18.82 -5.45 6.14
CA LEU A 42 -18.71 -6.91 6.04
C LEU A 42 -17.26 -7.35 5.86
N ALA A 43 -16.52 -6.73 4.94
CA ALA A 43 -15.12 -7.04 4.71
C ALA A 43 -14.26 -6.84 5.98
N LYS A 44 -14.52 -5.79 6.75
CA LYS A 44 -13.81 -5.56 8.02
C LYS A 44 -14.16 -6.59 9.09
N THR A 45 -15.42 -6.95 9.22
CA THR A 45 -15.86 -7.98 10.18
C THR A 45 -15.20 -9.31 9.84
N TYR A 46 -15.28 -9.74 8.57
CA TYR A 46 -14.61 -10.95 8.09
C TYR A 46 -13.10 -10.92 8.39
N ALA A 47 -12.43 -9.80 8.11
CA ALA A 47 -11.00 -9.68 8.38
C ALA A 47 -10.66 -9.91 9.87
N VAL A 48 -11.47 -9.37 10.79
CA VAL A 48 -11.29 -9.58 12.23
C VAL A 48 -11.56 -11.03 12.63
N GLU A 49 -12.63 -11.64 12.13
CA GLU A 49 -13.02 -13.01 12.45
C GLU A 49 -11.96 -14.04 12.03
N HIS A 50 -11.20 -13.74 10.98
CA HIS A 50 -10.17 -14.61 10.42
C HIS A 50 -8.72 -14.17 10.74
N ASP A 51 -8.53 -13.26 11.71
CA ASP A 51 -7.22 -12.73 12.13
C ASP A 51 -6.34 -12.24 10.97
N MET A 52 -6.95 -11.52 10.03
CA MET A 52 -6.27 -10.99 8.84
C MET A 52 -6.42 -9.47 8.73
N LYS A 53 -5.48 -8.86 8.02
CA LYS A 53 -5.60 -7.43 7.67
C LYS A 53 -6.62 -7.28 6.54
N LEU A 54 -7.36 -6.16 6.53
CA LEU A 54 -8.28 -5.84 5.43
C LEU A 54 -7.58 -5.83 4.07
N GLN A 55 -6.31 -5.41 4.03
CA GLN A 55 -5.49 -5.40 2.82
C GLN A 55 -5.21 -6.82 2.30
N GLU A 56 -4.88 -7.74 3.21
CA GLU A 56 -4.66 -9.16 2.88
C GLU A 56 -5.95 -9.83 2.39
N LEU A 57 -7.10 -9.49 3.00
CA LEU A 57 -8.40 -9.94 2.51
C LEU A 57 -8.65 -9.47 1.07
N ILE A 58 -8.39 -8.20 0.78
CA ILE A 58 -8.62 -7.61 -0.54
C ILE A 58 -7.69 -8.26 -1.57
N ASP A 59 -6.40 -8.43 -1.27
CA ASP A 59 -5.47 -9.11 -2.16
C ASP A 59 -5.91 -10.54 -2.47
N ARG A 60 -6.23 -11.34 -1.44
CA ARG A 60 -6.70 -12.72 -1.64
C ARG A 60 -7.97 -12.79 -2.47
N ALA A 61 -8.93 -11.90 -2.22
CA ALA A 61 -10.18 -11.85 -2.97
C ALA A 61 -9.94 -11.48 -4.45
N LEU A 62 -9.06 -10.52 -4.71
CA LEU A 62 -8.70 -10.12 -6.08
C LEU A 62 -7.94 -11.23 -6.81
N THR A 63 -6.96 -11.88 -6.15
CA THR A 63 -6.25 -13.03 -6.71
C THR A 63 -7.20 -14.17 -7.06
N ALA A 64 -8.07 -14.57 -6.12
CA ALA A 64 -9.03 -15.64 -6.36
C ALA A 64 -9.98 -15.31 -7.52
N TYR A 65 -10.43 -14.06 -7.65
CA TYR A 65 -11.24 -13.60 -8.77
C TYR A 65 -10.51 -13.68 -10.11
N MET A 66 -9.24 -13.25 -10.16
CA MET A 66 -8.42 -13.29 -11.37
C MET A 66 -8.03 -14.73 -11.78
N GLU A 67 -7.91 -15.63 -10.81
CA GLU A 67 -7.61 -17.06 -11.03
C GLU A 67 -8.86 -17.88 -11.38
N GLY A 68 -10.06 -17.31 -11.27
CA GLY A 68 -11.32 -18.02 -11.52
C GLY A 68 -11.71 -19.00 -10.41
N SER A 69 -11.20 -18.78 -9.19
CA SER A 69 -11.46 -19.60 -8.00
C SER A 69 -12.67 -19.10 -7.18
N VAL A 70 -13.47 -18.19 -7.74
CA VAL A 70 -14.68 -17.59 -7.14
C VAL A 70 -15.85 -17.73 -8.09
#